data_AF-A0A7W2MZV0-F1
#
_entry.id   AF-A0A7W2MZV0-F1
#
_cell.length_a   1.000
_cell.length_b   1.000
_cell.length_c   1.000
_cell.angle_alpha   90.00
_cell.angle_beta   90.00
_cell.angle_gamma   90.00
#
_symmetry.space_group_name_H-M   'P 1'
#
loop_
_entity.id
_entity.type
_entity.pdbx_description
1 polymer ?
#
loop_
_entity_poly.entity_id
_entity_poly.type
_entity_poly.pdbx_seq_one_letter_code
_entity_poly.pdbx_strand_id
1 'polypeptide(L)'
;MSWFILFIAGTLEAGWLVGLQKSESFTKPYYIIFAIFSMTLSLVLFSVALKEIPITTAYIVWLAVGASSIAIINHYFFEQPITLQQLCCFCLIFIGVLGLKISN
;
A
#
# COMPACT_ATOMS: atom_id res chain seq x y z
N MET A 1 2.18 -16.21 -8.54
CA MET A 1 1.70 -16.02 -7.15
C MET A 1 2.21 -14.72 -6.53
N SER A 2 3.43 -14.29 -6.88
CA SER A 2 4.08 -13.06 -6.38
C SER A 2 3.29 -11.76 -6.55
N TRP A 3 2.49 -11.63 -7.62
CA TRP A 3 1.62 -10.46 -7.82
C TRP A 3 0.53 -10.31 -6.73
N PHE A 4 -0.04 -11.43 -6.28
CA PHE A 4 -1.02 -11.42 -5.20
C PHE A 4 -0.37 -11.09 -3.85
N ILE A 5 0.84 -11.60 -3.62
CA ILE A 5 1.67 -11.27 -2.45
C ILE A 5 2.02 -9.77 -2.45
N LEU A 6 2.34 -9.19 -3.61
CA LEU A 6 2.58 -7.74 -3.77
C LEU A 6 1.36 -6.91 -3.44
N PHE A 7 0.18 -7.36 -3.86
CA PHE A 7 -1.07 -6.70 -3.52
C PHE A 7 -1.30 -6.69 -2.00
N ILE A 8 -1.14 -7.86 -1.35
CA ILE A 8 -1.23 -7.96 0.11
C ILE A 8 -0.16 -7.10 0.81
N ALA A 9 1.07 -7.08 0.30
CA ALA A 9 2.15 -6.26 0.83
C ALA A 9 1.78 -4.76 0.78
N GLY A 10 1.24 -4.29 -0.34
CA GLY A 10 0.77 -2.90 -0.48
C GLY A 10 -0.39 -2.59 0.47
N THR A 11 -1.35 -3.50 0.64
CA THR A 11 -2.45 -3.26 1.60
C THR A 11 -1.94 -3.20 3.05
N LEU A 12 -0.95 -4.02 3.42
CA LEU A 12 -0.32 -3.97 4.74
C LEU A 12 0.49 -2.67 4.97
N GLU A 13 1.03 -2.07 3.91
CA GLU A 13 1.69 -0.77 4.00
C GLU A 13 0.72 0.31 4.49
N ALA A 14 -0.53 0.28 4.02
CA ALA A 14 -1.56 1.19 4.49
C ALA A 14 -1.89 1.00 5.98
N GLY A 15 -1.83 -0.25 6.48
CA GLY A 15 -2.00 -0.56 7.90
C GLY A 15 -0.94 0.11 8.79
N TRP A 16 0.31 0.18 8.34
CA TRP A 16 1.38 0.92 9.04
C TRP A 16 1.06 2.41 9.14
N LEU A 17 0.69 3.04 8.01
CA LEU A 17 0.43 4.49 7.96
C LEU A 17 -0.76 4.88 8.85
N VAL A 18 -1.80 4.05 8.84
CA VAL A 18 -3.01 4.26 9.65
C VAL A 18 -2.73 4.05 11.12
N GLY A 19 -1.93 3.03 11.47
CA GLY A 19 -1.46 2.81 12.85
C GLY A 19 -0.69 4.01 13.39
N LEU A 20 0.21 4.58 12.58
CA LEU A 20 0.91 5.82 12.91
C LEU A 20 -0.04 7.00 13.11
N GLN A 21 -0.98 7.20 12.19
CA GLN A 21 -1.93 8.31 12.24
C GLN A 21 -2.85 8.23 13.47
N LYS A 22 -3.28 7.01 13.86
CA LYS A 22 -4.04 6.72 15.09
C LYS A 22 -3.23 6.75 16.37
N SER A 23 -1.89 6.69 16.29
CA SER A 23 -1.03 6.70 17.47
C SER A 23 -0.98 8.05 18.19
N GLU A 24 -1.58 9.11 17.61
CA GLU A 24 -1.63 10.48 18.16
C GLU A 24 -0.26 10.90 18.72
N SER A 25 0.75 10.96 17.86
CA SER A 25 2.13 11.31 18.24
C SER A 25 2.77 10.34 19.25
N PHE A 26 2.63 9.04 19.03
CA PHE A 26 3.23 7.95 19.85
C PHE A 26 2.63 7.79 21.25
N THR A 27 1.48 8.36 21.53
CA THR A 27 0.86 8.31 22.87
C THR A 27 0.26 6.93 23.19
N LYS A 28 -0.09 6.13 22.17
CA LYS A 28 -0.74 4.82 22.34
C LYS A 28 0.15 3.66 21.85
N PRO A 29 0.77 2.87 22.76
CA PRO A 29 1.75 1.84 22.41
C PRO A 29 1.17 0.71 21.56
N TYR A 30 -0.12 0.40 21.71
CA TYR A 30 -0.80 -0.63 20.92
C TYR A 30 -0.78 -0.33 19.40
N TYR A 31 -1.02 0.92 19.00
CA TYR A 31 -1.03 1.30 17.59
C TYR A 31 0.38 1.34 16.98
N ILE A 32 1.41 1.62 17.79
CA ILE A 32 2.81 1.57 17.37
C ILE A 32 3.23 0.12 17.08
N ILE A 33 2.88 -0.82 17.97
CA ILE A 33 3.18 -2.25 17.78
C ILE A 33 2.48 -2.76 16.52
N PHE A 34 1.20 -2.42 16.34
CA PHE A 34 0.46 -2.77 15.13
C PHE A 34 1.12 -2.21 13.87
N ALA A 35 1.53 -0.94 13.91
CA ALA A 35 2.23 -0.32 12.81
C ALA A 35 3.50 -1.14 12.50
N ILE A 36 4.43 -1.26 13.44
CA ILE A 36 5.72 -1.95 13.24
C ILE A 36 5.50 -3.35 12.67
N PHE A 37 4.54 -4.10 13.22
CA PHE A 37 4.18 -5.42 12.72
C PHE A 37 3.72 -5.39 11.26
N SER A 38 2.83 -4.46 10.90
CA SER A 38 2.32 -4.29 9.54
C SER A 38 3.43 -3.91 8.54
N MET A 39 4.36 -3.04 8.96
CA MET A 39 5.52 -2.63 8.16
C MET A 39 6.47 -3.79 7.91
N THR A 40 6.85 -4.52 8.97
CA THR A 40 7.72 -5.69 8.86
C THR A 40 7.10 -6.74 7.95
N LEU A 41 5.81 -7.03 8.13
CA LEU A 41 5.11 -8.00 7.31
C LEU A 41 5.06 -7.55 5.84
N SER A 42 4.71 -6.29 5.58
CA SER A 42 4.69 -5.71 4.22
C SER A 42 6.05 -5.84 3.52
N LEU A 43 7.14 -5.49 4.19
CA LEU A 43 8.50 -5.58 3.63
C LEU A 43 8.94 -7.02 3.37
N VAL A 44 8.57 -7.96 4.24
CA VAL A 44 8.87 -9.39 4.03
C VAL A 44 8.13 -9.92 2.80
N LEU A 45 6.84 -9.62 2.66
CA LEU A 45 6.06 -10.04 1.49
C LEU A 45 6.58 -9.37 0.20
N PHE A 46 6.95 -8.09 0.26
CA PHE A 46 7.56 -7.37 -0.85
C PHE A 46 8.86 -8.06 -1.29
N SER A 47 9.75 -8.37 -0.35
CA SER A 47 11.00 -9.10 -0.62
C SER A 47 10.76 -10.47 -1.27
N VAL A 48 9.71 -11.18 -0.87
CA VAL A 48 9.32 -12.44 -1.53
C VAL A 48 8.88 -12.21 -2.97
N ALA A 49 8.12 -11.15 -3.25
CA ALA A 49 7.66 -10.84 -4.59
C ALA A 49 8.80 -10.42 -5.54
N LEU A 50 9.86 -9.79 -5.01
CA LEU A 50 11.07 -9.41 -5.76
C LEU A 50 11.83 -10.60 -6.34
N LYS A 51 11.57 -11.83 -5.87
CA LYS A 51 12.20 -13.03 -6.44
C LYS A 51 11.73 -13.36 -7.86
N GLU A 52 10.50 -12.95 -8.20
CA GLU A 52 9.90 -13.23 -9.52
C GLU A 52 9.67 -11.97 -10.36
N ILE A 53 9.65 -10.78 -9.72
CA ILE A 53 9.24 -9.53 -10.36
C ILE A 53 10.39 -8.52 -10.30
N PRO A 54 10.71 -7.83 -11.42
CA PRO A 54 11.72 -6.78 -11.41
C PRO A 54 11.44 -5.73 -10.33
N ILE A 55 12.50 -5.28 -9.65
CA ILE A 55 12.37 -4.38 -8.50
C ILE A 55 11.59 -3.09 -8.81
N THR A 56 11.81 -2.53 -10.00
CA THR A 56 11.13 -1.31 -10.45
C THR A 56 9.63 -1.52 -10.60
N THR A 57 9.20 -2.63 -11.21
CA THR A 57 7.77 -2.91 -11.41
C THR A 57 7.10 -3.26 -10.10
N ALA A 58 7.76 -4.08 -9.27
CA ALA A 58 7.28 -4.41 -7.93
C ALA A 58 7.07 -3.15 -7.08
N TYR A 59 8.05 -2.23 -7.06
CA TYR A 59 7.98 -1.02 -6.25
C TYR A 59 6.84 -0.09 -6.68
N ILE A 60 6.64 0.11 -7.98
CA ILE A 60 5.53 0.94 -8.50
C ILE A 60 4.18 0.32 -8.12
N VAL A 61 4.02 -1.00 -8.26
CA VAL A 61 2.80 -1.71 -7.85
C VAL A 61 2.55 -1.56 -6.36
N TRP A 62 3.59 -1.77 -5.55
CA TRP A 62 3.52 -1.68 -4.09
C TRP A 62 3.03 -0.30 -3.65
N LEU A 63 3.64 0.78 -4.16
CA LEU A 63 3.22 2.15 -3.87
C LEU A 63 1.80 2.45 -4.35
N ALA A 64 1.40 1.97 -5.53
CA ALA A 64 0.05 2.19 -6.06
C ALA A 64 -1.03 1.54 -5.20
N VAL A 65 -0.78 0.30 -4.77
CA VAL A 65 -1.70 -0.45 -3.89
C VAL A 65 -1.72 0.15 -2.49
N GLY A 66 -0.57 0.55 -1.95
CA GLY A 66 -0.46 1.26 -0.67
C GLY A 66 -1.26 2.56 -0.69
N ALA A 67 -1.02 3.42 -1.68
CA ALA A 67 -1.70 4.71 -1.79
C ALA A 67 -3.22 4.59 -1.96
N SER A 68 -3.70 3.63 -2.78
CA SER A 68 -5.13 3.38 -2.95
C SER A 68 -5.77 2.83 -1.67
N SER A 69 -5.08 1.92 -0.96
CA SER A 69 -5.54 1.39 0.33
C SER A 69 -5.62 2.50 1.39
N ILE A 70 -4.63 3.40 1.47
CA ILE A 70 -4.65 4.57 2.37
C ILE A 70 -5.82 5.49 2.04
N ALA A 71 -6.07 5.77 0.76
CA ALA A 71 -7.19 6.63 0.36
C ALA A 71 -8.54 6.04 0.80
N ILE A 72 -8.73 4.73 0.65
CA ILE A 72 -9.94 4.02 1.12
C ILE A 72 -10.05 4.11 2.64
N ILE A 73 -8.96 3.89 3.38
CA ILE A 73 -8.99 3.95 4.84
C ILE A 73 -9.25 5.38 5.34
N ASN A 74 -8.63 6.39 4.73
CA ASN A 74 -8.89 7.80 5.07
C ASN A 74 -10.34 8.19 4.86
N HIS A 75 -10.98 7.64 3.82
CA HIS A 75 -12.39 7.87 3.58
C HIS A 75 -13.29 7.27 4.65
N TYR A 76 -13.06 6.00 5.00
CA TYR A 76 -13.90 5.28 5.96
C TYR A 76 -13.63 5.64 7.42
N PHE A 77 -12.37 5.87 7.80
CA PHE A 77 -11.97 6.05 9.20
C PHE A 77 -11.72 7.51 9.60
N PHE A 78 -11.33 8.35 8.65
CA PHE A 78 -10.99 9.75 8.90
C PHE A 78 -11.98 10.72 8.23
N GLU A 79 -13.07 10.19 7.66
CA GLU A 79 -14.13 10.93 6.97
C GLU A 79 -13.60 11.92 5.92
N GLN A 80 -12.42 11.63 5.35
CA GLN A 80 -11.83 12.48 4.33
C GLN A 80 -12.51 12.21 2.97
N PRO A 81 -12.96 13.25 2.24
CA PRO A 81 -13.60 13.04 0.96
C PRO A 81 -12.58 12.53 -0.08
N ILE A 82 -12.90 11.42 -0.73
CA ILE A 82 -12.15 10.98 -1.92
C ILE A 82 -12.60 11.89 -3.07
N THR A 83 -11.64 12.64 -3.63
CA THR A 83 -11.92 13.48 -4.78
C THR A 83 -12.00 12.65 -6.07
N LEU A 84 -12.87 13.04 -6.99
CA LEU A 84 -13.01 12.38 -8.30
C LEU A 84 -11.69 12.39 -9.09
N GLN A 85 -10.89 13.45 -8.91
CA GLN A 85 -9.54 13.55 -9.49
C GLN A 85 -8.56 12.50 -8.93
N GLN A 86 -8.53 12.27 -7.61
CA GLN A 86 -7.69 11.22 -7.03
C GLN A 86 -8.04 9.85 -7.59
N LEU A 87 -9.33 9.56 -7.70
CA LEU A 87 -9.83 8.29 -8.26
C LEU A 87 -9.38 8.11 -9.71
N CYS A 88 -9.47 9.16 -10.52
CA CYS A 88 -9.00 9.15 -11.91
C CYS A 88 -7.47 8.93 -12.00
N CYS A 89 -6.69 9.60 -11.15
CA CYS A 89 -5.24 9.40 -11.06
C CYS A 89 -4.87 7.96 -10.64
N PHE A 90 -5.58 7.37 -9.67
CA PHE A 90 -5.36 5.97 -9.30
C PHE A 90 -5.62 5.03 -10.48
N CYS A 91 -6.71 5.22 -11.23
CA CYS A 91 -6.97 4.43 -12.44
C CYS A 91 -5.82 4.53 -13.45
N LEU A 92 -5.28 5.73 -13.70
CA LEU A 92 -4.12 5.94 -14.58
C LEU A 92 -2.87 5.19 -14.10
N ILE A 93 -2.59 5.21 -12.79
CA ILE A 93 -1.46 4.47 -12.21
C ILE A 93 -1.66 2.96 -12.43
N PHE A 94 -2.85 2.43 -12.15
CA PHE A 94 -3.14 1.00 -12.38
C PHE A 94 -3.03 0.61 -13.87
N ILE A 95 -3.45 1.46 -14.79
CA ILE A 95 -3.28 1.24 -16.23
C ILE A 95 -1.78 1.21 -16.59
N GLY A 96 -0.98 2.15 -16.08
CA GLY A 96 0.48 2.15 -16.29
C GLY A 96 1.16 0.90 -15.75
N VAL A 97 0.75 0.44 -14.57
CA VAL A 97 1.21 -0.82 -13.95
C VAL A 97 0.86 -2.03 -14.82
N LEU A 98 -0.37 -2.09 -15.33
CA LEU A 98 -0.78 -3.16 -16.24
C LEU A 98 0.01 -3.14 -17.55
N GLY A 99 0.30 -1.95 -18.09
CA GLY A 99 1.17 -1.78 -19.26
C GLY A 99 2.58 -2.34 -19.02
N LEU A 100 3.18 -2.05 -17.86
CA LEU A 100 4.49 -2.59 -17.46
C LEU A 100 4.48 -4.10 -17.28
N LYS A 101 3.36 -4.69 -16.85
CA LYS A 101 3.17 -6.14 -16.73
C LYS A 101 3.02 -6.83 -18.09
N ILE A 102 2.47 -6.16 -19.09
CA ILE A 102 2.30 -6.72 -20.44
C ILE A 102 3.60 -6.58 -21.26
N SER A 103 4.39 -5.54 -20.98
CA SER A 103 5.66 -5.28 -21.67
C SER A 103 6.81 -6.17 -21.19
N ASN A 104 6.72 -6.80 -20.02
CA ASN A 104 7.68 -7.78 -19.50
C ASN A 104 7.07 -9.18 -19.53
#